data_AF-A0A9E4C1S1-F1
#
_entry.id   AF-A0A9E4C1S1-F1
#
_cell.length_a   1.000
_cell.length_b   1.000
_cell.length_c   1.000
_cell.angle_alpha   90.00
_cell.angle_beta   90.00
_cell.angle_gamma   90.00
#
_symmetry.space_group_name_H-M   'P 1'
#
loop_
_entity.id
_entity.type
_entity.pdbx_description
1 polymer ?
#
loop_
_entity_poly.entity_id
_entity_poly.type
_entity_poly.pdbx_seq_one_letter_code
_entity_poly.pdbx_strand_id
1 'polypeptide(L)'
;MEVRTQAHWQAWEFPSDMVTITPSGAVQSRFIQVPHNAILNVADFSYPIDGSLQDQYANSFKDENNTLLARGGIKRAGSNPQLAERAIDADLATAWEPDPADPLLDWVLEVDLGRLVSATKVVVRFAEEGYPFLQFRVHSAGGQNPFGTADRSGALDYTLVGSTTQPNRDQRVFEFDLAPLGTHTEEWTGRIMQYLRVAATATNGERAQQLSAEEYQALTAENQGAVEYVV
;
A
#
# COMPACT_ATOMS: atom_id res chain seq x y z
N MET A 1 30.81 31.23 -23.94
CA MET A 1 31.74 30.10 -24.12
C MET A 1 30.87 28.86 -24.32
N GLU A 2 31.05 28.12 -25.41
CA GLU A 2 30.11 27.05 -25.80
C GLU A 2 30.62 25.68 -25.38
N VAL A 3 29.77 24.89 -24.73
CA VAL A 3 30.13 23.56 -24.21
C VAL A 3 29.87 22.52 -25.29
N ARG A 4 30.93 21.94 -25.88
CA ARG A 4 30.81 21.02 -27.03
C ARG A 4 31.70 19.76 -26.96
N THR A 5 32.50 19.58 -25.91
CA THR A 5 33.46 18.47 -25.82
C THR A 5 33.43 17.80 -24.45
N GLN A 6 33.82 16.53 -24.38
CA GLN A 6 33.97 15.79 -23.13
C GLN A 6 34.89 16.49 -22.13
N ALA A 7 35.98 17.10 -22.61
CA ALA A 7 36.94 17.82 -21.78
C ALA A 7 36.33 19.04 -21.07
N HIS A 8 35.32 19.69 -21.68
CA HIS A 8 34.63 20.81 -21.03
C HIS A 8 33.81 20.36 -19.82
N TRP A 9 33.23 19.16 -19.88
CA TRP A 9 32.45 18.60 -18.78
C TRP A 9 33.34 18.02 -17.69
N GLN A 10 34.48 17.40 -18.03
CA GLN A 10 35.43 16.86 -17.04
C GLN A 10 36.08 17.91 -16.13
N ALA A 11 35.95 19.19 -16.45
CA ALA A 11 36.40 20.30 -15.60
C ALA A 11 35.45 20.61 -14.43
N TRP A 12 34.26 20.01 -14.40
CA TRP A 12 33.24 20.22 -13.37
C TRP A 12 33.33 19.13 -12.31
N GLU A 13 33.05 19.46 -11.06
CA GLU A 13 32.93 18.48 -9.98
C GLU A 13 31.53 17.84 -9.99
N PHE A 14 31.49 16.51 -9.99
CA PHE A 14 30.27 15.72 -9.84
C PHE A 14 30.59 14.42 -9.10
N PRO A 15 29.60 13.82 -8.40
CA PRO A 15 29.79 12.52 -7.77
C PRO A 15 30.22 11.48 -8.80
N SER A 16 31.27 10.71 -8.49
CA SER A 16 31.67 9.55 -9.28
C SER A 16 30.44 8.64 -9.45
N ASP A 17 30.23 8.14 -10.67
CA ASP A 17 29.10 7.28 -11.08
C ASP A 17 27.74 7.94 -11.34
N MET A 18 27.56 9.26 -11.20
CA MET A 18 26.26 9.90 -11.50
C MET A 18 26.09 10.37 -12.96
N VAL A 19 27.18 10.43 -13.72
CA VAL A 19 27.18 11.00 -15.06
C VAL A 19 28.07 10.17 -15.99
N THR A 20 27.54 9.78 -17.15
CA THR A 20 28.32 9.26 -18.27
C THR A 20 28.51 10.38 -19.29
N ILE A 21 29.75 10.77 -19.55
CA ILE A 21 30.07 11.75 -20.60
C ILE A 21 30.54 10.98 -21.84
N THR A 22 29.80 11.07 -22.92
CA THR A 22 30.16 10.41 -24.19
C THR A 22 31.39 11.07 -24.81
N PRO A 23 32.14 10.39 -25.70
CA PRO A 23 33.24 11.00 -26.45
C PRO A 23 32.83 12.22 -27.29
N SER A 24 31.55 12.31 -27.68
CA SER A 24 30.97 13.45 -28.39
C SER A 24 30.60 14.64 -27.48
N GLY A 25 30.84 14.54 -26.16
CA GLY A 25 30.52 15.60 -25.21
C GLY A 25 29.05 15.65 -24.78
N ALA A 26 28.27 14.58 -25.01
CA ALA A 26 26.94 14.46 -24.44
C ALA A 26 27.02 14.00 -22.98
N VAL A 27 26.23 14.63 -22.12
CA VAL A 27 26.12 14.29 -20.70
C VAL A 27 24.86 13.46 -20.51
N GLN A 28 25.01 12.24 -20.02
CA GLN A 28 23.91 11.36 -19.65
C GLN A 28 23.90 11.16 -18.15
N SER A 29 22.76 11.40 -17.50
CA SER A 29 22.61 11.06 -16.08
C SER A 29 22.58 9.54 -15.92
N ARG A 30 23.26 9.05 -14.89
CA ARG A 30 23.15 7.68 -14.44
C ARG A 30 22.18 7.67 -13.26
N PHE A 31 20.96 7.21 -13.49
CA PHE A 31 19.98 7.06 -12.40
C PHE A 31 20.32 5.80 -11.60
N ILE A 32 20.78 5.97 -10.37
CA ILE A 32 20.83 4.89 -9.38
C ILE A 32 19.50 4.91 -8.64
N GLN A 33 18.49 4.24 -9.18
CA GLN A 33 17.25 3.97 -8.46
C GLN A 33 17.48 2.69 -7.64
N VAL A 34 17.94 2.83 -6.39
CA VAL A 34 17.82 1.71 -5.44
C VAL A 34 16.33 1.59 -5.10
N PRO A 35 15.72 0.39 -5.13
CA PRO A 35 14.36 0.21 -4.67
C PRO A 35 14.19 0.81 -3.28
N HIS A 36 13.36 1.84 -3.18
CA HIS A 36 13.06 2.53 -1.93
C HIS A 36 11.65 2.16 -1.50
N ASN A 37 11.47 1.81 -0.21
CA ASN A 37 10.15 1.60 0.33
C ASN A 37 9.42 2.95 0.39
N ALA A 38 8.52 3.18 -0.58
CA ALA A 38 7.79 4.43 -0.74
C ALA A 38 6.92 4.82 0.46
N ILE A 39 6.63 3.86 1.34
CA ILE A 39 5.85 4.07 2.57
C ILE A 39 6.62 4.90 3.60
N LEU A 40 7.95 4.78 3.68
CA LEU A 40 8.74 5.36 4.77
C LEU A 40 8.72 6.89 4.83
N ASN A 41 8.34 7.55 3.74
CA ASN A 41 8.36 9.01 3.63
C ASN A 41 7.05 9.60 3.11
N VAL A 42 5.93 8.87 3.23
CA VAL A 42 4.63 9.34 2.73
C VAL A 42 4.21 10.66 3.37
N ALA A 43 4.55 10.86 4.66
CA ALA A 43 4.20 12.05 5.42
C ALA A 43 4.89 13.34 4.91
N ASP A 44 5.95 13.22 4.12
CA ASP A 44 6.68 14.35 3.53
C ASP A 44 5.91 14.99 2.37
N PHE A 45 4.88 14.31 1.84
CA PHE A 45 4.13 14.76 0.68
C PHE A 45 2.70 15.15 1.06
N SER A 46 2.25 16.27 0.49
CA SER A 46 0.87 16.71 0.58
C SER A 46 0.43 17.36 -0.72
N TYR A 47 -0.86 17.26 -1.03
CA TYR A 47 -1.44 17.78 -2.26
C TYR A 47 -2.86 18.29 -2.02
N PRO A 48 -3.35 19.26 -2.83
CA PRO A 48 -4.69 19.80 -2.67
C PRO A 48 -5.76 18.79 -3.05
N ILE A 49 -6.85 18.81 -2.30
CA ILE A 49 -8.06 18.03 -2.57
C ILE A 49 -9.28 18.95 -2.60
N ASP A 50 -10.32 18.53 -3.32
CA ASP A 50 -11.59 19.26 -3.34
C ASP A 50 -12.27 19.19 -1.96
N GLY A 51 -12.90 20.29 -1.54
CA GLY A 51 -13.61 20.40 -0.26
C GLY A 51 -14.68 19.33 -0.04
N SER A 52 -15.35 18.89 -1.11
CA SER A 52 -16.36 17.83 -1.06
C SER A 52 -15.79 16.44 -0.73
N LEU A 53 -14.47 16.27 -0.79
CA LEU A 53 -13.80 15.01 -0.52
C LEU A 53 -13.26 14.89 0.90
N GLN A 54 -13.36 15.93 1.74
CA GLN A 54 -12.76 15.95 3.08
C GLN A 54 -13.07 14.68 3.90
N ASP A 55 -14.34 14.25 3.91
CA ASP A 55 -14.79 13.08 4.68
C ASP A 55 -14.25 11.74 4.16
N GLN A 56 -13.68 11.73 2.95
CA GLN A 56 -13.05 10.55 2.37
C GLN A 56 -11.57 10.44 2.70
N TYR A 57 -10.96 11.47 3.30
CA TYR A 57 -9.54 11.57 3.60
C TYR A 57 -9.35 11.83 5.08
N ALA A 58 -9.12 10.77 5.87
CA ALA A 58 -8.79 10.88 7.29
C ALA A 58 -7.48 11.64 7.51
N ASN A 59 -6.59 11.61 6.51
CA ASN A 59 -5.34 12.34 6.41
C ASN A 59 -5.47 13.77 5.84
N SER A 60 -6.69 14.31 5.76
CA SER A 60 -6.90 15.68 5.30
C SER A 60 -6.63 16.72 6.39
N PHE A 61 -6.11 17.88 5.99
CA PHE A 61 -5.84 19.00 6.88
C PHE A 61 -5.94 20.32 6.10
N LYS A 62 -6.02 21.43 6.82
CA LYS A 62 -5.97 22.76 6.21
C LYS A 62 -4.63 23.42 6.50
N ASP A 63 -4.05 24.07 5.50
CA ASP A 63 -2.88 24.91 5.68
C ASP A 63 -3.23 26.29 6.26
N GLU A 64 -2.21 27.14 6.43
CA GLU A 64 -2.35 28.52 6.90
C GLU A 64 -3.24 29.41 6.00
N ASN A 65 -3.40 29.03 4.73
CA ASN A 65 -4.22 29.72 3.75
C ASN A 65 -5.64 29.13 3.66
N ASN A 66 -6.01 28.22 4.57
CA ASN A 66 -7.30 27.52 4.59
C ASN A 66 -7.53 26.65 3.33
N THR A 67 -6.45 26.25 2.64
CA THR A 67 -6.49 25.28 1.53
C THR A 67 -6.62 23.88 2.11
N LEU A 68 -7.59 23.10 1.61
CA LEU A 68 -7.73 21.69 1.99
C LEU A 68 -6.69 20.84 1.26
N LEU A 69 -5.89 20.13 2.03
CA LEU A 69 -4.83 19.24 1.57
C LEU A 69 -5.05 17.83 2.11
N ALA A 70 -4.53 16.82 1.42
CA ALA A 70 -4.28 15.49 1.98
C ALA A 70 -2.77 15.30 2.15
N ARG A 71 -2.35 14.67 3.26
CA ARG A 71 -0.95 14.27 3.52
C ARG A 71 -0.81 12.77 3.31
N GLY A 72 0.26 12.30 2.67
CA GLY A 72 0.49 10.84 2.58
C GLY A 72 0.50 10.17 3.95
N GLY A 73 0.01 8.93 4.02
CA GLY A 73 -0.25 8.17 5.25
C GLY A 73 -1.48 7.29 5.11
N ILE A 74 -2.17 7.04 6.22
CA ILE A 74 -3.46 6.34 6.19
C ILE A 74 -4.54 7.27 5.64
N LYS A 75 -5.01 6.96 4.42
CA LYS A 75 -6.17 7.66 3.83
C LYS A 75 -7.45 7.33 4.60
N ARG A 76 -7.63 6.06 4.95
CA ARG A 76 -8.79 5.55 5.67
C ARG A 76 -8.51 4.15 6.24
N ALA A 77 -9.11 3.85 7.38
CA ALA A 77 -9.27 2.50 7.90
C ALA A 77 -10.73 2.33 8.30
N GLY A 78 -11.40 1.31 7.78
CA GLY A 78 -12.81 1.05 8.07
C GLY A 78 -13.04 0.51 9.49
N SER A 79 -12.01 -0.10 10.08
CA SER A 79 -12.03 -0.72 11.40
C SER A 79 -10.74 -0.39 12.16
N ASN A 80 -10.82 -0.22 13.49
CA ASN A 80 -9.71 0.15 14.37
C ASN A 80 -8.75 1.22 13.80
N PRO A 81 -9.26 2.40 13.40
CA PRO A 81 -8.45 3.42 12.74
C PRO A 81 -7.30 3.96 13.61
N GLN A 82 -7.39 3.84 14.94
CA GLN A 82 -6.34 4.25 15.88
C GLN A 82 -5.06 3.40 15.73
N LEU A 83 -5.17 2.19 15.17
CA LEU A 83 -4.03 1.30 14.93
C LEU A 83 -3.52 1.34 13.48
N ALA A 84 -4.20 2.07 12.59
CA ALA A 84 -3.96 1.99 11.16
C ALA A 84 -2.53 2.39 10.76
N GLU A 85 -1.95 3.40 11.41
CA GLU A 85 -0.58 3.86 11.17
C GLU A 85 0.47 2.76 11.40
N ARG A 86 0.17 1.77 12.25
CA ARG A 86 1.06 0.62 12.50
C ARG A 86 1.25 -0.28 11.28
N ALA A 87 0.39 -0.18 10.26
CA ALA A 87 0.58 -0.90 9.02
C ALA A 87 1.69 -0.29 8.15
N ILE A 88 2.11 0.94 8.44
CA ILE A 88 3.02 1.74 7.61
C ILE A 88 4.22 2.34 8.37
N ASP A 89 4.39 2.01 9.65
CA ASP A 89 5.47 2.52 10.52
C ASP A 89 6.81 1.78 10.34
N ALA A 90 6.82 0.70 9.55
CA ALA A 90 7.95 -0.20 9.31
C ALA A 90 8.48 -0.95 10.55
N ASP A 91 7.71 -0.99 11.64
CA ASP A 91 7.96 -1.84 12.78
C ASP A 91 7.18 -3.16 12.62
N LEU A 92 7.89 -4.29 12.57
CA LEU A 92 7.27 -5.61 12.41
C LEU A 92 6.67 -6.15 13.71
N ALA A 93 6.93 -5.49 14.85
CA ALA A 93 6.33 -5.84 16.13
C ALA A 93 4.94 -5.18 16.33
N THR A 94 4.56 -4.25 15.46
CA THR A 94 3.27 -3.57 15.47
C THR A 94 2.44 -3.97 14.24
N ALA A 95 1.12 -3.91 14.39
CA ALA A 95 0.21 -4.14 13.29
C ALA A 95 -1.07 -3.31 13.45
N TRP A 96 -1.70 -3.04 12.31
CA TRP A 96 -3.12 -2.73 12.28
C TRP A 96 -3.91 -4.03 12.41
N GLU A 97 -4.85 -4.04 13.34
CA GLU A 97 -5.75 -5.16 13.59
C GLU A 97 -7.18 -4.62 13.55
N PRO A 98 -8.04 -5.08 12.63
CA PRO A 98 -9.47 -4.76 12.66
C PRO A 98 -10.14 -5.25 13.96
N ASP A 99 -11.20 -4.57 14.40
CA ASP A 99 -12.03 -5.03 15.50
C ASP A 99 -12.79 -6.31 15.06
N PRO A 100 -12.66 -7.43 15.79
CA PRO A 100 -13.42 -8.65 15.53
C PRO A 100 -14.94 -8.45 15.52
N ALA A 101 -15.45 -7.43 16.22
CA ALA A 101 -16.87 -7.10 16.27
C ALA A 101 -17.35 -6.31 15.03
N ASP A 102 -16.44 -5.70 14.27
CA ASP A 102 -16.81 -4.97 13.07
C ASP A 102 -17.16 -5.95 11.92
N PRO A 103 -18.18 -5.64 11.10
CA PRO A 103 -18.48 -6.39 9.90
C PRO A 103 -17.24 -6.53 9.01
N LEU A 104 -17.06 -7.72 8.40
CA LEU A 104 -15.91 -8.00 7.52
C LEU A 104 -15.73 -6.99 6.38
N LEU A 105 -16.81 -6.36 5.92
CA LEU A 105 -16.76 -5.34 4.87
C LEU A 105 -16.01 -4.07 5.29
N ASP A 106 -15.88 -3.82 6.60
CA ASP A 106 -15.16 -2.70 7.18
C ASP A 106 -13.67 -2.99 7.43
N TRP A 107 -13.24 -4.25 7.23
CA TRP A 107 -11.84 -4.68 7.37
C TRP A 107 -11.05 -4.27 6.11
N VAL A 108 -10.97 -2.96 5.90
CA VAL A 108 -10.35 -2.31 4.75
C VAL A 108 -9.41 -1.22 5.25
N LEU A 109 -8.19 -1.26 4.75
CA LEU A 109 -7.16 -0.23 4.97
C LEU A 109 -6.79 0.40 3.62
N GLU A 110 -6.82 1.72 3.57
CA GLU A 110 -6.40 2.52 2.42
C GLU A 110 -5.21 3.40 2.79
N VAL A 111 -4.12 3.23 2.06
CA VAL A 111 -2.88 4.00 2.18
C VAL A 111 -2.79 4.96 1.01
N ASP A 112 -2.44 6.20 1.29
CA ASP A 112 -2.11 7.24 0.33
C ASP A 112 -0.61 7.52 0.40
N LEU A 113 0.10 7.32 -0.70
CA LEU A 113 1.55 7.55 -0.76
C LEU A 113 1.92 9.04 -0.80
N GLY A 114 0.91 9.94 -0.87
CA GLY A 114 1.06 11.39 -0.96
C GLY A 114 1.58 11.88 -2.32
N ARG A 115 1.96 10.96 -3.19
CA ARG A 115 2.53 11.20 -4.52
C ARG A 115 2.34 10.00 -5.43
N LEU A 116 2.45 10.22 -6.74
CA LEU A 116 2.62 9.15 -7.70
C LEU A 116 4.00 8.51 -7.59
N VAL A 117 4.05 7.18 -7.54
CA VAL A 117 5.28 6.38 -7.61
C VAL A 117 5.18 5.37 -8.76
N SER A 118 6.33 4.94 -9.29
CA SER A 118 6.39 3.69 -10.06
C SER A 118 6.76 2.56 -9.10
N ALA A 119 5.76 1.84 -8.60
CA ALA A 119 5.98 0.74 -7.67
C ALA A 119 6.18 -0.55 -8.46
N THR A 120 7.24 -1.29 -8.15
CA THR A 120 7.53 -2.60 -8.78
C THR A 120 7.03 -3.78 -7.98
N LYS A 121 6.72 -3.58 -6.69
CA LYS A 121 6.25 -4.63 -5.78
C LYS A 121 5.40 -4.04 -4.66
N VAL A 122 4.37 -4.78 -4.24
CA VAL A 122 3.69 -4.59 -2.96
C VAL A 122 4.02 -5.78 -2.07
N VAL A 123 4.38 -5.51 -0.81
CA VAL A 123 4.58 -6.54 0.20
C VAL A 123 3.58 -6.33 1.33
N VAL A 124 2.73 -7.33 1.56
CA VAL A 124 1.86 -7.38 2.74
C VAL A 124 2.49 -8.32 3.75
N ARG A 125 2.71 -7.81 4.96
CA ARG A 125 3.27 -8.57 6.09
C ARG A 125 2.23 -8.63 7.19
N PHE A 126 1.90 -9.84 7.62
CA PHE A 126 1.13 -10.07 8.84
C PHE A 126 2.10 -10.22 10.00
N ALA A 127 1.70 -9.72 11.18
CA ALA A 127 2.47 -9.89 12.40
C ALA A 127 2.69 -11.38 12.73
N GLU A 128 3.78 -11.66 13.44
CA GLU A 128 4.05 -13.00 13.95
C GLU A 128 2.95 -13.44 14.92
N GLU A 129 2.58 -12.52 15.82
CA GLU A 129 1.47 -12.67 16.74
C GLU A 129 0.14 -12.26 16.08
N GLY A 130 -0.92 -13.03 16.32
CA GLY A 130 -2.25 -12.80 15.75
C GLY A 130 -2.56 -13.68 14.52
N TYR A 131 -3.80 -13.55 14.04
CA TYR A 131 -4.30 -14.33 12.91
C TYR A 131 -4.22 -13.51 11.62
N PRO A 132 -3.48 -13.97 10.59
CA PRO A 132 -3.51 -13.31 9.30
C PRO A 132 -4.92 -13.42 8.69
N PHE A 133 -5.25 -12.52 7.76
CA PHE A 133 -6.53 -12.62 7.06
C PHE A 133 -6.64 -13.96 6.35
N LEU A 134 -7.75 -14.66 6.57
CA LEU A 134 -8.02 -15.94 5.92
C LEU A 134 -8.02 -15.77 4.41
N GLN A 135 -8.66 -14.71 3.90
CA GLN A 135 -8.50 -14.28 2.52
C GLN A 135 -8.51 -12.76 2.45
N PHE A 136 -7.75 -12.20 1.49
CA PHE A 136 -7.72 -10.77 1.26
C PHE A 136 -7.42 -10.43 -0.20
N ARG A 137 -7.67 -9.17 -0.55
CA ARG A 137 -7.32 -8.58 -1.85
C ARG A 137 -6.55 -7.29 -1.64
N VAL A 138 -5.62 -7.05 -2.56
CA VAL A 138 -4.82 -5.83 -2.67
C VAL A 138 -5.16 -5.15 -3.98
N HIS A 139 -5.45 -3.86 -3.93
CA HIS A 139 -5.72 -3.03 -5.10
C HIS A 139 -4.86 -1.78 -5.08
N SER A 140 -4.60 -1.23 -6.25
CA SER A 140 -3.87 0.03 -6.43
C SER A 140 -4.68 1.02 -7.27
N ALA A 141 -4.56 2.31 -7.00
CA ALA A 141 -5.07 3.36 -7.87
C ALA A 141 -4.00 4.42 -8.14
N GLY A 142 -3.97 4.94 -9.37
CA GLY A 142 -3.05 6.00 -9.82
C GLY A 142 -3.49 7.42 -9.47
N GLY A 143 -4.70 7.61 -8.97
CA GLY A 143 -5.24 8.95 -8.82
C GLY A 143 -6.75 8.95 -8.76
N GLN A 144 -7.29 10.15 -8.58
CA GLN A 144 -8.70 10.46 -8.73
C GLN A 144 -9.12 10.25 -10.19
N ASN A 145 -10.28 9.62 -10.41
CA ASN A 145 -10.84 9.57 -11.75
C ASN A 145 -11.20 11.00 -12.19
N PRO A 146 -10.57 11.55 -13.24
CA PRO A 146 -10.84 12.92 -13.70
C PRO A 146 -12.29 13.07 -14.22
N PHE A 147 -12.96 11.96 -14.52
CA PHE A 147 -14.34 11.87 -14.96
C PHE A 147 -15.23 11.24 -13.90
N GLY A 148 -14.96 11.53 -12.61
CA GLY A 148 -15.70 10.98 -11.46
C GLY A 148 -17.14 10.65 -11.82
N THR A 149 -17.62 9.48 -11.40
CA THR A 149 -19.00 9.05 -11.61
C THR A 149 -19.94 10.25 -11.36
N ALA A 150 -21.05 10.35 -12.09
CA ALA A 150 -21.87 11.56 -12.20
C ALA A 150 -22.28 12.25 -10.87
N ASP A 151 -21.98 11.65 -9.72
CA ASP A 151 -22.06 12.16 -8.36
C ASP A 151 -20.86 13.00 -7.85
N ARG A 152 -19.80 13.23 -8.64
CA ARG A 152 -18.56 13.93 -8.21
C ARG A 152 -17.89 13.29 -6.99
N SER A 153 -18.08 12.00 -6.77
CA SER A 153 -17.66 11.31 -5.53
C SER A 153 -16.15 11.17 -5.32
N GLY A 154 -15.29 11.66 -6.21
CA GLY A 154 -13.85 11.45 -6.07
C GLY A 154 -13.46 9.97 -5.97
N ALA A 155 -14.18 9.11 -6.68
CA ALA A 155 -13.95 7.68 -6.69
C ALA A 155 -12.57 7.37 -7.30
N LEU A 156 -11.74 6.66 -6.52
CA LEU A 156 -10.49 6.08 -6.98
C LEU A 156 -10.78 4.83 -7.82
N ASP A 157 -10.19 4.77 -9.02
CA ASP A 157 -10.30 3.59 -9.88
C ASP A 157 -9.29 2.52 -9.45
N TYR A 158 -9.73 1.66 -8.53
CA TYR A 158 -8.90 0.61 -7.95
C TYR A 158 -8.80 -0.60 -8.89
N THR A 159 -7.57 -0.91 -9.29
CA THR A 159 -7.25 -2.12 -10.06
C THR A 159 -6.60 -3.17 -9.17
N LEU A 160 -6.95 -4.45 -9.35
CA LEU A 160 -6.37 -5.56 -8.60
C LEU A 160 -4.84 -5.60 -8.78
N VAL A 161 -4.14 -5.75 -7.66
CA VAL A 161 -2.70 -6.02 -7.57
C VAL A 161 -2.48 -7.50 -7.34
N GLY A 162 -3.21 -8.07 -6.38
CA GLY A 162 -3.10 -9.46 -6.02
C GLY A 162 -4.10 -9.85 -4.94
N SER A 163 -4.19 -11.15 -4.68
CA SER A 163 -5.09 -11.70 -3.67
C SER A 163 -4.62 -13.07 -3.22
N THR A 164 -5.12 -13.53 -2.09
CA THR A 164 -5.10 -14.95 -1.76
C THR A 164 -5.98 -15.73 -2.74
N THR A 165 -5.50 -16.87 -3.24
CA THR A 165 -6.26 -17.78 -4.11
C THR A 165 -6.91 -18.92 -3.33
N GLN A 166 -6.46 -19.17 -2.10
CA GLN A 166 -6.98 -20.16 -1.15
C GLN A 166 -6.95 -19.56 0.26
N PRO A 167 -7.68 -20.15 1.23
CA PRO A 167 -7.59 -19.74 2.63
C PRO A 167 -6.15 -19.80 3.15
N ASN A 168 -5.65 -18.67 3.64
CA ASN A 168 -4.34 -18.54 4.28
C ASN A 168 -4.40 -19.06 5.71
N ARG A 169 -3.51 -19.99 6.07
CA ARG A 169 -3.44 -20.58 7.41
C ARG A 169 -2.18 -20.17 8.16
N ASP A 170 -1.07 -20.01 7.44
CA ASP A 170 0.27 -19.89 8.01
C ASP A 170 1.13 -18.83 7.31
N GLN A 171 0.88 -18.49 6.05
CA GLN A 171 1.69 -17.52 5.32
C GLN A 171 1.56 -16.11 5.91
N ARG A 172 2.71 -15.51 6.26
CA ARG A 172 2.81 -14.17 6.84
C ARG A 172 3.25 -13.10 5.85
N VAL A 173 3.95 -13.46 4.79
CA VAL A 173 4.49 -12.52 3.81
C VAL A 173 3.93 -12.82 2.43
N PHE A 174 3.30 -11.82 1.82
CA PHE A 174 2.79 -11.88 0.46
C PHE A 174 3.46 -10.81 -0.38
N GLU A 175 4.09 -11.22 -1.48
CA GLU A 175 4.76 -10.33 -2.41
C GLU A 175 4.00 -10.36 -3.75
N PHE A 176 3.64 -9.18 -4.24
CA PHE A 176 2.95 -9.00 -5.50
C PHE A 176 3.79 -8.11 -6.40
N ASP A 177 4.38 -8.69 -7.44
CA ASP A 177 5.09 -7.92 -8.47
C ASP A 177 4.09 -7.11 -9.29
N LEU A 178 4.47 -5.86 -9.57
CA LEU A 178 3.63 -4.89 -10.24
C LEU A 178 4.08 -4.66 -11.67
N ALA A 179 3.23 -5.08 -12.60
CA ALA A 179 3.37 -4.71 -14.00
C ALA A 179 2.72 -3.33 -14.27
N PRO A 180 3.25 -2.59 -15.27
CA PRO A 180 2.61 -1.38 -15.79
C PRO A 180 1.15 -1.65 -16.22
N LEU A 181 0.28 -0.64 -16.06
CA LEU A 181 -1.09 -0.71 -16.58
C LEU A 181 -1.12 -0.11 -18.00
N GLY A 182 -1.82 -0.79 -18.91
CA GLY A 182 -2.00 -0.32 -20.28
C GLY A 182 -0.73 -0.39 -21.15
N THR A 183 -0.76 0.31 -22.28
CA THR A 183 0.35 0.38 -23.22
C THR A 183 1.50 1.18 -22.61
N HIS A 184 2.69 0.62 -22.66
CA HIS A 184 3.92 1.20 -22.12
C HIS A 184 5.10 0.90 -23.05
N THR A 185 6.19 1.65 -22.92
CA THR A 185 7.45 1.33 -23.58
C THR A 185 8.15 0.18 -22.83
N GLU A 186 8.99 -0.61 -23.52
CA GLU A 186 9.71 -1.73 -22.89
C GLU A 186 10.64 -1.28 -21.76
N GLU A 187 11.08 -0.02 -21.78
CA GLU A 187 11.94 0.60 -20.77
C GLU A 187 11.18 0.94 -19.47
N TRP A 188 9.85 0.95 -19.51
CA TRP A 188 9.02 1.30 -18.36
C TRP A 188 8.76 0.07 -17.49
N THR A 189 9.16 0.16 -16.22
CA THR A 189 8.94 -0.89 -15.21
C THR A 189 8.12 -0.37 -14.05
N GLY A 190 7.31 -1.25 -13.46
CA GLY A 190 6.44 -0.92 -12.34
C GLY A 190 5.11 -0.30 -12.74
N ARG A 191 4.21 -0.22 -11.76
CA ARG A 191 2.88 0.38 -11.89
C ARG A 191 2.90 1.79 -11.32
N ILE A 192 2.39 2.75 -12.10
CA ILE A 192 2.07 4.09 -11.59
C ILE A 192 0.93 3.97 -10.60
N MET A 193 1.18 4.34 -9.34
CA MET A 193 0.17 4.34 -8.29
C MET A 193 0.43 5.40 -7.23
N GLN A 194 -0.64 5.85 -6.58
CA GLN A 194 -0.58 6.68 -5.37
C GLN A 194 -1.30 6.00 -4.20
N TYR A 195 -2.37 5.24 -4.47
CA TYR A 195 -3.18 4.63 -3.42
C TYR A 195 -3.04 3.11 -3.43
N LEU A 196 -2.99 2.53 -2.23
CA LEU A 196 -3.06 1.09 -2.01
C LEU A 196 -4.27 0.80 -1.12
N ARG A 197 -5.05 -0.23 -1.47
CA ARG A 197 -6.12 -0.75 -0.64
C ARG A 197 -5.87 -2.21 -0.33
N VAL A 198 -5.89 -2.57 0.95
CA VAL A 198 -5.92 -3.96 1.42
C VAL A 198 -7.28 -4.19 2.06
N ALA A 199 -7.98 -5.24 1.63
CA ALA A 199 -9.30 -5.58 2.14
C ALA A 199 -9.35 -7.08 2.47
N ALA A 200 -9.74 -7.42 3.69
CA ALA A 200 -10.08 -8.80 4.02
C ALA A 200 -11.35 -9.19 3.26
N THR A 201 -11.37 -10.42 2.73
CA THR A 201 -12.52 -10.98 2.01
C THR A 201 -13.04 -12.26 2.64
N ALA A 202 -12.30 -12.82 3.58
CA ALA A 202 -12.76 -13.85 4.48
C ALA A 202 -12.01 -13.75 5.81
N THR A 203 -12.67 -14.15 6.90
CA THR A 203 -12.09 -14.29 8.23
C THR A 203 -12.54 -15.62 8.82
N ASN A 204 -11.74 -16.18 9.73
CA ASN A 204 -12.22 -17.28 10.56
C ASN A 204 -13.33 -16.79 11.51
N GLY A 205 -13.35 -15.51 11.90
CA GLY A 205 -14.38 -14.97 12.80
C GLY A 205 -14.55 -15.84 14.04
N GLU A 206 -15.79 -16.19 14.39
CA GLU A 206 -16.11 -17.19 15.43
C GLU A 206 -16.07 -18.64 14.92
N ARG A 207 -15.83 -18.88 13.63
CA ARG A 207 -15.85 -20.22 13.05
C ARG A 207 -14.63 -20.99 13.53
N ALA A 208 -14.87 -21.94 14.42
CA ALA A 208 -13.87 -22.90 14.88
C ALA A 208 -13.39 -23.77 13.71
N GLN A 209 -12.10 -24.12 13.74
CA GLN A 209 -11.58 -25.20 12.92
C GLN A 209 -12.22 -26.51 13.40
N GLN A 210 -12.63 -27.36 12.45
CA GLN A 210 -13.02 -28.73 12.80
C GLN A 210 -11.79 -29.45 13.36
N LEU A 211 -11.87 -29.80 14.63
CA LEU A 211 -10.86 -30.58 15.33
C LEU A 211 -11.35 -32.03 15.47
N SER A 212 -10.41 -32.97 15.54
CA SER A 212 -10.73 -34.28 16.10
C SER A 212 -11.15 -34.14 17.56
N ALA A 213 -11.87 -35.14 18.07
CA ALA A 213 -12.29 -35.15 19.48
C ALA A 213 -11.09 -35.08 20.45
N GLU A 214 -9.97 -35.69 20.06
CA GLU A 214 -8.72 -35.72 20.83
C GLU A 214 -8.07 -34.33 20.88
N GLU A 215 -8.01 -33.63 19.75
CA GLU A 215 -7.46 -32.27 19.67
C GLU A 215 -8.33 -31.27 20.45
N TYR A 216 -9.66 -31.37 20.37
CA TYR A 216 -10.57 -30.51 21.14
C TYR A 216 -10.42 -30.71 22.66
N GLN A 217 -10.30 -31.97 23.11
CA GLN A 217 -10.08 -32.28 24.52
C GLN A 217 -8.71 -31.82 25.04
N ALA A 218 -7.72 -31.68 24.17
CA ALA A 218 -6.39 -31.17 24.51
C ALA A 218 -6.34 -29.63 24.63
N LEU A 219 -7.37 -28.91 24.17
CA LEU A 219 -7.46 -27.46 24.32
C LEU A 219 -7.69 -27.06 25.79
N THR A 220 -7.18 -25.88 26.16
CA THR A 220 -7.54 -25.23 27.43
C THR A 220 -9.03 -24.88 27.43
N ALA A 221 -9.65 -24.82 28.62
CA ALA A 221 -11.09 -24.55 28.75
C ALA A 221 -11.54 -23.22 28.10
N GLU A 222 -10.64 -22.24 27.99
CA GLU A 222 -10.87 -20.96 27.33
C GLU A 222 -10.93 -21.06 25.79
N ASN A 223 -10.27 -22.07 25.21
CA ASN A 223 -10.20 -22.29 23.76
C ASN A 223 -11.18 -23.36 23.26
N GLN A 224 -11.87 -24.04 24.17
CA GLN A 224 -12.97 -24.97 23.83
C GLN A 224 -14.21 -24.16 23.47
N GLY A 225 -14.29 -23.72 22.21
CA GLY A 225 -15.47 -23.04 21.66
C GLY A 225 -16.72 -23.92 21.62
N ALA A 226 -17.83 -23.38 21.11
CA ALA A 226 -19.09 -24.11 21.03
C ALA A 226 -18.99 -25.34 20.10
N VAL A 227 -19.53 -26.48 20.53
CA VAL A 227 -19.66 -27.69 19.71
C VAL A 227 -20.95 -27.58 18.90
N GLU A 228 -20.84 -27.37 17.58
CA GLU A 228 -21.98 -27.51 16.67
C GLU A 228 -22.17 -28.97 16.27
N TYR A 229 -23.33 -29.53 16.57
CA TYR A 229 -23.74 -30.83 16.05
C TYR A 229 -24.39 -30.62 14.67
N VAL A 230 -23.71 -31.04 13.62
CA VAL A 230 -24.31 -31.12 12.28
C VAL A 230 -25.20 -32.37 12.25
N VAL A 231 -26.53 -32.15 12.20
CA VAL A 231 -27.54 -33.23 12.07
C VAL A 231 -27.76 -33.58 10.60
#